data_AF-A0AAW2N8B7-F1
#
_entry.id   AF-A0AAW2N8B7-F1
#
_cell.length_a   1.000
_cell.length_b   1.000
_cell.length_c   1.000
_cell.angle_alpha   90.00
_cell.angle_beta   90.00
_cell.angle_gamma   90.00
#
_symmetry.space_group_name_H-M   'P 1'
#
loop_
_entity.id
_entity.type
_entity.pdbx_description
1 polymer ?
#
loop_
_entity_poly.entity_id
_entity_poly.type
_entity_poly.pdbx_seq_one_letter_code
_entity_poly.pdbx_strand_id
1 'polypeptide(L)'
;AADWRYAAEQFVKNLPDKVIVHRSECNPSRLTFDGVDRMGERLAEEVMDVIRRWEGVSKISFVAHSLGGLVARYAIGRLYRLSAKMESASLPGYSSNREAHNAAPHIDQPYEASIGGLEPINFVTFATPHLGSRGHKQLPLLCGLPFLEKSASQTAHWIAGRSGKHLFLTDNDDGKPPLLLRMVNDYDDLHFMSALRSFKRRVAYANANYDHVVGWRTSSIRRQNELPKSNVLMNDMKYPHIVYIERGITEDGTSKASSSVGTQVIDLEANKFTR
;
A
#
# COMPACT_ATOMS: atom_id res chain seq x y z
N ALA A 1 -2.56 18.34 1.93
CA ALA A 1 -1.55 18.66 0.89
C ALA A 1 -0.30 19.32 1.46
N ALA A 2 -0.41 20.17 2.49
CA ALA A 2 0.74 20.80 3.14
C ALA A 2 1.70 19.79 3.81
N ASP A 3 1.18 18.72 4.42
CA ASP A 3 2.01 17.74 5.15
C ASP A 3 3.01 17.01 4.25
N TRP A 4 2.58 16.63 3.04
CA TRP A 4 3.46 15.99 2.06
C TRP A 4 4.47 16.94 1.44
N ARG A 5 4.19 18.25 1.42
CA ARG A 5 5.19 19.26 1.05
C ARG A 5 6.32 19.28 2.07
N TYR A 6 5.97 19.38 3.35
CA TYR A 6 6.95 19.35 4.44
C TYR A 6 7.79 18.07 4.42
N ALA A 7 7.14 16.90 4.29
CA ALA A 7 7.85 15.62 4.22
C ALA A 7 8.85 15.59 3.04
N ALA A 8 8.45 16.07 1.86
CA ALA A 8 9.34 16.12 0.70
C ALA A 8 10.55 17.03 0.93
N GLU A 9 10.33 18.22 1.50
CA GLU A 9 11.40 19.16 1.86
C GLU A 9 12.36 18.52 2.87
N GLN A 10 11.85 17.81 3.87
CA GLN A 10 12.71 17.09 4.83
C GLN A 10 13.52 15.97 4.15
N PHE A 11 12.96 15.23 3.20
CA PHE A 11 13.70 14.19 2.47
C PHE A 11 14.88 14.79 1.69
N VAL A 12 14.63 15.84 0.92
CA VAL A 12 15.69 16.53 0.14
C VAL A 12 16.75 17.11 1.07
N LYS A 13 16.34 17.73 2.18
CA LYS A 13 17.26 18.30 3.18
C LYS A 13 18.15 17.24 3.84
N ASN A 14 17.61 16.07 4.16
CA ASN A 14 18.37 15.01 4.86
C ASN A 14 19.19 14.13 3.89
N LEU A 15 18.85 14.11 2.61
CA LEU A 15 19.52 13.30 1.57
C LEU A 15 19.84 14.16 0.33
N PRO A 16 20.62 15.23 0.49
CA PRO A 16 20.95 16.13 -0.62
C PRO A 16 21.66 15.34 -1.73
N ASP A 17 21.29 15.62 -2.98
CA ASP A 17 21.83 15.03 -4.21
C ASP A 17 21.75 13.50 -4.32
N LYS A 18 21.06 12.84 -3.38
CA LYS A 18 20.86 11.39 -3.36
C LYS A 18 19.46 10.98 -3.76
N VAL A 19 18.49 11.89 -3.63
CA VAL A 19 17.08 11.61 -3.93
C VAL A 19 16.44 12.77 -4.69
N ILE A 20 15.54 12.41 -5.59
CA ILE A 20 14.57 13.33 -6.17
C ILE A 20 13.23 12.97 -5.55
N VAL A 21 12.54 13.95 -4.98
CA VAL A 21 11.22 13.74 -4.37
C VAL A 21 10.16 14.36 -5.26
N HIS A 22 9.39 13.50 -5.94
CA HIS A 22 8.21 13.92 -6.67
C HIS A 22 6.97 13.73 -5.80
N ARG A 23 6.19 14.80 -5.64
CA ARG A 23 4.86 14.72 -5.01
C ARG A 23 3.84 14.59 -6.13
N SER A 24 3.07 13.51 -6.10
CA SER A 24 2.01 13.27 -7.08
C SER A 24 0.97 14.40 -7.05
N GLU A 25 0.61 14.90 -8.23
CA GLU A 25 -0.38 15.96 -8.43
C GLU A 25 -1.53 15.51 -9.33
N CYS A 26 -1.49 14.27 -9.84
CA CYS A 26 -2.48 13.74 -10.78
C CYS A 26 -3.86 13.45 -10.18
N ASN A 27 -4.01 13.41 -8.85
CA ASN A 27 -5.27 13.08 -8.15
C ASN A 27 -5.79 14.16 -7.18
N PRO A 28 -6.01 15.42 -7.61
CA PRO A 28 -6.43 16.50 -6.73
C PRO A 28 -7.94 16.49 -6.45
N SER A 29 -8.32 16.96 -5.26
CA SER A 29 -9.71 17.36 -4.94
C SER A 29 -10.75 16.28 -5.27
N ARG A 30 -11.73 16.58 -6.14
CA ARG A 30 -12.82 15.66 -6.50
C ARG A 30 -12.34 14.42 -7.26
N LEU A 31 -11.17 14.48 -7.87
CA LEU A 31 -10.61 13.34 -8.59
C LEU A 31 -10.19 12.20 -7.65
N THR A 32 -10.20 12.43 -6.34
CA THR A 32 -10.02 11.38 -5.31
C THR A 32 -11.22 10.42 -5.21
N PHE A 33 -12.37 10.76 -5.82
CA PHE A 33 -13.58 9.94 -5.84
C PHE A 33 -13.70 9.04 -7.08
N ASP A 34 -12.76 9.13 -8.02
CA ASP A 34 -12.80 8.44 -9.32
C ASP A 34 -12.57 6.93 -9.24
N GLY A 35 -12.18 6.39 -8.09
CA GLY A 35 -11.83 4.98 -7.94
C GLY A 35 -10.32 4.76 -7.93
N VAL A 36 -9.89 3.78 -7.12
CA VAL A 36 -8.49 3.35 -6.98
C VAL A 36 -7.87 2.96 -8.32
N ASP A 37 -8.65 2.37 -9.22
CA ASP A 37 -8.24 2.01 -10.57
C ASP A 37 -7.86 3.24 -11.41
N ARG A 38 -8.79 4.17 -11.61
CA ARG A 38 -8.57 5.37 -12.44
C ARG A 38 -7.51 6.27 -11.86
N MET A 39 -7.48 6.43 -10.54
CA MET A 39 -6.42 7.18 -9.88
C MET A 39 -5.06 6.48 -10.05
N GLY A 40 -5.05 5.14 -10.04
CA GLY A 40 -3.86 4.33 -10.20
C GLY A 40 -3.30 4.36 -11.61
N GLU A 41 -4.15 4.38 -12.64
CA GLU A 41 -3.76 4.63 -14.04
C GLU A 41 -3.06 6.00 -14.17
N ARG A 42 -3.72 7.06 -13.69
CA ARG A 42 -3.16 8.42 -13.72
C ARG A 42 -1.82 8.52 -12.98
N LEU A 43 -1.71 7.84 -11.85
CA LEU A 43 -0.44 7.79 -11.12
C LEU A 43 0.64 7.01 -11.90
N ALA A 44 0.29 5.92 -12.58
CA ALA A 44 1.23 5.18 -13.41
C ALA A 44 1.77 6.03 -14.57
N GLU A 45 0.89 6.79 -15.23
CA GLU A 45 1.25 7.76 -16.27
C GLU A 45 2.17 8.85 -15.72
N GLU A 46 1.79 9.49 -14.61
CA GLU A 46 2.60 10.53 -13.96
C GLU A 46 3.99 10.02 -13.56
N VAL A 47 4.08 8.79 -13.04
CA VAL A 47 5.37 8.16 -12.70
C VAL A 47 6.24 7.98 -13.96
N MET A 48 5.68 7.51 -15.07
CA MET A 48 6.44 7.40 -16.32
C MET A 48 6.90 8.77 -16.83
N ASP A 49 6.10 9.81 -16.68
CA ASP A 49 6.46 11.19 -17.03
C ASP A 49 7.60 11.74 -16.16
N VAL A 50 7.61 11.39 -14.88
CA VAL A 50 8.72 11.73 -13.98
C VAL A 50 9.99 10.98 -14.37
N ILE A 51 9.91 9.67 -14.61
CA ILE A 51 11.07 8.85 -14.99
C ILE A 51 11.70 9.38 -16.28
N ARG A 52 10.89 9.72 -17.29
CA ARG A 52 11.39 10.27 -18.56
C ARG A 52 12.04 11.65 -18.44
N ARG A 53 11.66 12.45 -17.43
CA ARG A 53 12.22 13.80 -17.22
C ARG A 53 13.56 13.80 -16.51
N TRP A 54 13.89 12.75 -15.76
CA TRP A 54 15.08 12.70 -14.92
C TRP A 54 16.03 11.62 -15.41
N GLU A 55 16.96 12.00 -16.29
CA GLU A 55 18.03 11.10 -16.73
C GLU A 55 18.92 10.72 -15.54
N GLY A 56 19.31 9.44 -15.47
CA GLY A 56 20.21 8.91 -14.43
C GLY A 56 19.55 8.36 -13.16
N VAL A 57 18.22 8.47 -13.01
CA VAL A 57 17.52 7.72 -11.96
C VAL A 57 17.50 6.24 -12.31
N SER A 58 17.93 5.39 -11.37
CA SER A 58 17.96 3.93 -11.53
C SER A 58 17.06 3.19 -10.54
N LYS A 59 16.55 3.91 -9.54
CA LYS A 59 15.84 3.35 -8.38
C LYS A 59 14.55 4.12 -8.14
N ILE A 60 13.52 3.40 -7.71
CA ILE A 60 12.23 3.99 -7.36
C ILE A 60 11.77 3.55 -5.97
N SER A 61 11.13 4.46 -5.26
CA SER A 61 10.46 4.19 -3.99
C SER A 61 9.11 4.90 -3.96
N PHE A 62 8.13 4.26 -3.35
CA PHE A 62 6.79 4.82 -3.12
C PHE A 62 6.58 5.04 -1.63
N VAL A 63 6.06 6.23 -1.30
CA VAL A 63 5.59 6.57 0.03
C VAL A 63 4.17 7.11 -0.11
N ALA A 64 3.22 6.48 0.58
CA ALA A 64 1.81 6.79 0.39
C ALA A 64 1.03 6.78 1.70
N HIS A 65 -0.08 7.53 1.75
CA HIS A 65 -0.94 7.62 2.93
C HIS A 65 -2.40 7.39 2.58
N SER A 66 -3.12 6.70 3.48
CA SER A 66 -4.55 6.43 3.36
C SER A 66 -4.90 5.82 2.00
N LEU A 67 -5.91 6.35 1.31
CA LEU A 67 -6.33 5.91 -0.03
C LEU A 67 -5.16 5.89 -1.03
N GLY A 68 -4.18 6.79 -0.88
CA GLY A 68 -3.00 6.86 -1.74
C GLY A 68 -2.17 5.58 -1.75
N GLY A 69 -2.17 4.79 -0.67
CA GLY A 69 -1.46 3.50 -0.65
C GLY A 69 -2.12 2.44 -1.52
N LEU A 70 -3.45 2.48 -1.67
CA LEU A 70 -4.17 1.63 -2.61
C LEU A 70 -3.93 2.08 -4.05
N VAL A 71 -3.96 3.39 -4.30
CA VAL A 71 -3.64 3.97 -5.61
C VAL A 71 -2.21 3.61 -6.04
N ALA A 72 -1.24 3.73 -5.12
CA ALA A 72 0.14 3.32 -5.37
C ALA A 72 0.28 1.83 -5.66
N ARG A 73 -0.44 0.96 -4.92
CA ARG A 73 -0.47 -0.49 -5.20
C ARG A 73 -0.99 -0.79 -6.60
N TYR A 74 -2.00 -0.06 -7.04
CA TYR A 74 -2.52 -0.23 -8.40
C TYR A 74 -1.48 0.21 -9.44
N ALA A 75 -0.90 1.40 -9.27
CA ALA A 75 0.10 1.94 -10.18
C ALA A 75 1.34 1.05 -10.32
N ILE A 76 1.87 0.49 -9.22
CA ILE A 76 3.02 -0.42 -9.32
C ILE A 76 2.67 -1.71 -10.07
N GLY A 77 1.44 -2.21 -9.96
CA GLY A 77 0.97 -3.38 -10.70
C GLY A 77 0.91 -3.11 -12.21
N ARG A 78 0.53 -1.88 -12.59
CA ARG A 78 0.56 -1.39 -13.99
C ARG A 78 1.97 -1.19 -14.55
N LEU A 79 2.89 -0.75 -13.71
CA LEU A 79 4.26 -0.38 -14.10
C LEU A 79 5.23 -1.56 -14.07
N TYR A 80 4.81 -2.69 -13.52
CA TYR A 80 5.65 -3.85 -13.34
C TYR A 80 6.08 -4.47 -14.66
N ARG A 81 7.37 -4.75 -14.77
CA ARG A 81 7.94 -5.50 -15.90
C ARG A 81 8.96 -6.49 -15.40
N LEU A 82 9.00 -7.63 -16.07
CA LEU A 82 10.03 -8.65 -15.91
C LEU A 82 10.87 -8.67 -17.18
N SER A 83 12.18 -8.43 -17.07
CA SER A 83 13.11 -8.44 -18.20
C SER A 83 14.17 -9.52 -18.01
N ALA A 84 14.56 -10.22 -19.07
CA ALA A 84 15.72 -11.11 -19.01
C ALA A 84 16.97 -10.28 -18.68
N LYS A 85 17.76 -10.70 -17.70
CA LYS A 85 19.03 -10.05 -17.39
C LYS A 85 19.97 -10.27 -18.57
N MET A 86 20.35 -9.19 -19.24
CA MET A 86 21.42 -9.26 -20.23
C MET A 86 22.71 -9.60 -19.48
N GLU A 87 23.20 -10.82 -19.66
CA GLU A 87 24.59 -11.12 -19.34
C GLU A 87 25.47 -10.25 -20.23
N SER A 88 26.28 -9.38 -19.62
CA SER A 88 27.37 -8.69 -20.28
C SER A 88 28.42 -9.73 -20.68
N ALA A 89 28.19 -10.44 -21.77
CA ALA A 89 29.19 -11.31 -22.39
C ALA A 89 30.10 -10.46 -23.28
N SER A 90 31.11 -9.85 -22.67
CA SER A 90 32.34 -9.50 -23.38
C SER A 90 33.08 -10.79 -23.75
N LEU A 91 32.92 -11.27 -24.99
CA LEU A 91 33.97 -11.70 -25.94
C LEU A 91 33.36 -12.50 -27.13
N PRO A 92 33.85 -12.32 -28.36
CA PRO A 92 33.34 -13.00 -29.54
C PRO A 92 34.10 -14.30 -29.83
N GLY A 93 33.37 -15.34 -30.24
CA GLY A 93 33.93 -16.42 -31.05
C GLY A 93 33.58 -17.82 -30.57
N TYR A 94 32.49 -18.39 -31.10
CA TYR A 94 32.56 -19.64 -31.88
C TYR A 94 31.21 -19.87 -32.55
N SER A 95 31.20 -19.89 -33.89
CA SER A 95 30.06 -20.39 -34.66
C SER A 95 30.10 -21.92 -34.66
N SER A 96 28.98 -22.58 -34.34
CA SER A 96 28.67 -23.90 -34.89
C SER A 96 27.16 -24.19 -34.84
N ASN A 97 26.73 -25.05 -35.76
CA ASN A 97 25.39 -25.20 -36.29
C ASN A 97 24.44 -26.06 -35.42
N ARG A 98 23.14 -25.74 -35.55
CA ARG A 98 21.93 -26.60 -35.60
C ARG A 98 21.93 -27.95 -34.87
N GLU A 99 20.90 -28.16 -34.05
CA GLU A 99 19.86 -29.19 -34.27
C GLU A 99 18.67 -28.99 -33.32
N ALA A 100 17.46 -29.15 -33.86
CA ALA A 100 16.19 -28.97 -33.17
C ALA A 100 15.75 -30.30 -32.56
N HIS A 101 15.76 -30.41 -31.22
CA HIS A 101 15.04 -31.45 -30.51
C HIS A 101 14.37 -30.89 -29.25
N ASN A 102 13.11 -31.31 -29.07
CA ASN A 102 12.19 -30.94 -28.01
C ASN A 102 12.81 -31.10 -26.61
N ALA A 103 13.11 -29.99 -25.95
CA ALA A 103 13.37 -29.94 -24.52
C ALA A 103 12.57 -28.80 -23.92
N ALA A 104 11.84 -29.08 -22.84
CA ALA A 104 11.15 -28.08 -22.04
C ALA A 104 12.12 -26.93 -21.70
N PRO A 105 11.69 -25.66 -21.73
CA PRO A 105 12.59 -24.57 -21.41
C PRO A 105 13.00 -24.70 -19.94
N HIS A 106 14.25 -25.10 -19.71
CA HIS A 106 14.95 -24.92 -18.45
C HIS A 106 15.06 -23.40 -18.22
N ILE A 107 14.24 -22.86 -17.33
CA ILE A 107 14.26 -21.44 -16.99
C ILE A 107 15.30 -21.22 -15.90
N ASP A 108 16.58 -21.18 -16.31
CA ASP A 108 17.70 -20.70 -15.49
C ASP A 108 18.20 -19.33 -15.97
N GLN A 109 17.37 -18.56 -16.68
CA GLN A 109 17.70 -17.16 -16.99
C GLN A 109 17.31 -16.26 -15.81
N PRO A 110 18.26 -15.52 -15.20
CA PRO A 110 17.93 -14.57 -14.17
C PRO A 110 17.07 -13.47 -14.78
N TYR A 111 15.81 -13.38 -14.38
CA TYR A 111 14.96 -12.24 -14.72
C TYR A 111 15.14 -11.13 -13.69
N GLU A 112 15.10 -9.88 -14.15
CA GLU A 112 15.13 -8.69 -13.32
C GLU A 112 13.75 -8.02 -13.32
N ALA A 113 13.19 -7.86 -12.12
CA ALA A 113 11.92 -7.20 -11.91
C ALA A 113 12.13 -5.69 -11.77
N SER A 114 11.34 -4.90 -12.49
CA SER A 114 11.40 -3.44 -12.46
C SER A 114 10.01 -2.80 -12.34
N ILE A 115 9.97 -1.55 -11.90
CA ILE A 115 8.78 -0.70 -11.89
C ILE A 115 9.07 0.50 -12.80
N GLY A 116 8.41 0.57 -13.95
CA GLY A 116 8.67 1.61 -14.94
C GLY A 116 10.10 1.56 -15.51
N GLY A 117 10.76 0.39 -15.44
CA GLY A 117 12.17 0.23 -15.83
C GLY A 117 13.18 0.57 -14.73
N LEU A 118 12.74 0.96 -13.53
CA LEU A 118 13.61 1.26 -12.39
C LEU A 118 13.62 0.13 -11.36
N GLU A 119 14.75 0.00 -10.65
CA GLU A 119 14.91 -0.94 -9.55
C GLU A 119 14.01 -0.55 -8.36
N PRO A 120 13.08 -1.41 -7.92
CA PRO A 120 12.15 -1.10 -6.84
C PRO A 120 12.80 -1.28 -5.45
N ILE A 121 12.90 -0.19 -4.68
CA ILE A 121 13.60 -0.18 -3.40
C ILE A 121 12.64 -0.23 -2.21
N ASN A 122 11.83 0.82 -2.00
CA ASN A 122 10.92 0.89 -0.86
C ASN A 122 9.46 1.07 -1.31
N PHE A 123 8.55 0.31 -0.72
CA PHE A 123 7.12 0.57 -0.76
C PHE A 123 6.62 0.77 0.66
N VAL A 124 6.31 2.03 1.01
CA VAL A 124 5.95 2.43 2.37
C VAL A 124 4.56 3.03 2.37
N THR A 125 3.69 2.52 3.24
CA THR A 125 2.34 3.03 3.41
C THR A 125 2.07 3.45 4.85
N PHE A 126 1.27 4.49 5.01
CA PHE A 126 0.81 5.00 6.30
C PHE A 126 -0.71 5.01 6.31
N ALA A 127 -1.32 4.49 7.39
CA ALA A 127 -2.77 4.50 7.60
C ALA A 127 -3.57 4.03 6.36
N THR A 128 -3.03 3.10 5.56
CA THR A 128 -3.65 2.67 4.31
C THR A 128 -4.60 1.51 4.57
N PRO A 129 -5.90 1.59 4.22
CA PRO A 129 -6.85 0.49 4.42
C PRO A 129 -6.61 -0.63 3.38
N HIS A 130 -5.51 -1.37 3.52
CA HIS A 130 -5.07 -2.38 2.55
C HIS A 130 -6.12 -3.48 2.29
N LEU A 131 -6.98 -3.75 3.28
CA LEU A 131 -8.05 -4.75 3.25
C LEU A 131 -9.45 -4.13 3.03
N GLY A 132 -9.52 -2.84 2.70
CA GLY A 132 -10.76 -2.07 2.68
C GLY A 132 -11.24 -1.65 4.06
N SER A 133 -12.49 -1.19 4.16
CA SER A 133 -13.12 -0.64 5.37
C SER A 133 -14.50 -1.24 5.67
N ARG A 134 -14.86 -2.36 5.02
CA ARG A 134 -16.15 -3.04 5.24
C ARG A 134 -16.27 -3.56 6.69
N GLY A 135 -17.41 -3.31 7.33
CA GLY A 135 -17.80 -3.99 8.57
C GLY A 135 -17.31 -3.38 9.89
N HIS A 136 -16.72 -2.18 9.87
CA HIS A 136 -16.45 -1.42 11.10
C HIS A 136 -17.56 -0.38 11.20
N LYS A 137 -18.19 -0.18 12.37
CA LYS A 137 -19.16 0.92 12.60
C LYS A 137 -18.54 2.33 12.41
N GLN A 138 -17.31 2.40 11.93
CA GLN A 138 -16.74 3.52 11.21
C GLN A 138 -17.62 3.79 9.98
N LEU A 139 -18.64 4.64 10.12
CA LEU A 139 -18.97 5.51 9.00
C LEU A 139 -17.72 6.38 8.82
N PRO A 140 -16.92 6.22 7.73
CA PRO A 140 -16.03 7.28 7.37
C PRO A 140 -16.99 8.36 6.87
N LEU A 141 -17.37 9.29 7.74
CA LEU A 141 -17.97 10.54 7.31
C LEU A 141 -16.84 11.32 6.60
N LEU A 142 -16.52 10.83 5.40
CA LEU A 142 -16.06 11.57 4.25
C LEU A 142 -14.73 12.28 4.46
N CYS A 143 -13.79 11.63 5.18
CA CYS A 143 -12.40 12.07 5.28
C CYS A 143 -12.24 13.59 5.52
N GLY A 144 -13.10 14.21 6.33
CA GLY A 144 -13.04 15.64 6.65
C GLY A 144 -13.39 16.59 5.49
N LEU A 145 -14.22 16.19 4.53
CA LEU A 145 -14.75 17.08 3.49
C LEU A 145 -16.10 17.70 3.92
N PRO A 146 -16.14 18.96 4.37
CA PRO A 146 -17.34 19.60 4.94
C PRO A 146 -18.54 19.71 3.98
N PHE A 147 -18.36 19.51 2.67
CA PHE A 147 -19.47 19.55 1.71
C PHE A 147 -20.41 18.33 1.83
N LEU A 148 -19.93 17.22 2.39
CA LEU A 148 -20.66 15.96 2.44
C LEU A 148 -21.45 15.77 3.74
N GLU A 149 -21.14 16.55 4.77
CA GLU A 149 -21.88 16.58 6.05
C GLU A 149 -23.27 17.24 5.93
N LYS A 150 -23.50 18.02 4.87
CA LYS A 150 -24.76 18.78 4.70
C LYS A 150 -25.88 18.01 4.02
N SER A 151 -25.64 16.77 3.57
CA SER A 151 -26.64 15.95 2.88
C SER A 151 -26.92 14.67 3.67
N ALA A 152 -28.16 14.56 4.12
CA ALA A 152 -28.62 13.61 5.12
C ALA A 152 -28.31 12.13 4.81
N SER A 153 -28.21 11.36 5.88
CA SER A 153 -27.80 9.95 6.04
C SER A 153 -28.47 8.91 5.12
N GLN A 154 -29.40 9.28 4.25
CA GLN A 154 -30.01 8.37 3.28
C GLN A 154 -29.23 8.31 1.94
N THR A 155 -28.41 9.32 1.63
CA THR A 155 -27.70 9.42 0.35
C THR A 155 -26.20 9.09 0.46
N ALA A 156 -25.66 8.89 1.67
CA ALA A 156 -24.23 8.71 1.92
C ALA A 156 -23.56 7.57 1.10
N HIS A 157 -24.32 6.53 0.76
CA HIS A 157 -23.82 5.42 -0.07
C HIS A 157 -23.59 5.80 -1.56
N TRP A 158 -24.23 6.88 -2.05
CA TRP A 158 -24.01 7.40 -3.40
C TRP A 158 -22.85 8.41 -3.48
N ILE A 159 -22.54 9.11 -2.39
CA ILE A 159 -21.63 10.26 -2.42
C ILE A 159 -20.16 9.91 -2.10
N ALA A 160 -19.85 8.64 -1.81
CA ALA A 160 -18.47 8.18 -1.65
C ALA A 160 -17.74 7.92 -3.01
N GLY A 161 -18.41 8.15 -4.14
CA GLY A 161 -17.88 7.91 -5.48
C GLY A 161 -17.48 6.46 -5.72
N ARG A 162 -16.70 6.21 -6.78
CA ARG A 162 -16.17 4.87 -7.09
C ARG A 162 -15.12 4.44 -6.07
N SER A 163 -14.35 5.39 -5.51
CA SER A 163 -13.38 5.12 -4.43
C SER A 163 -14.03 4.49 -3.20
N GLY A 164 -15.20 4.98 -2.80
CA GLY A 164 -15.99 4.39 -1.71
C GLY A 164 -16.40 2.95 -2.00
N LYS A 165 -16.88 2.67 -3.21
CA LYS A 165 -17.25 1.30 -3.61
C LYS A 165 -16.08 0.34 -3.49
N HIS A 166 -14.87 0.75 -3.91
CA HIS A 166 -13.66 -0.06 -3.76
C HIS A 166 -13.30 -0.26 -2.28
N LEU A 167 -13.31 0.81 -1.48
CA LEU A 167 -12.99 0.73 -0.05
C LEU A 167 -13.95 -0.21 0.70
N PHE A 168 -15.24 -0.22 0.36
CA PHE A 168 -16.23 -1.06 1.00
C PHE A 168 -16.41 -2.45 0.36
N LEU A 169 -15.64 -2.76 -0.69
CA LEU A 169 -15.78 -4.01 -1.45
C LEU A 169 -17.22 -4.22 -1.94
N THR A 170 -17.82 -3.16 -2.49
CA THR A 170 -19.19 -3.15 -3.05
C THR A 170 -19.20 -2.86 -4.55
N ASP A 171 -18.03 -2.65 -5.16
CA ASP A 171 -17.89 -2.62 -6.61
C ASP A 171 -18.13 -4.00 -7.22
N ASN A 172 -18.70 -3.98 -8.42
CA ASN A 172 -19.01 -5.15 -9.23
C ASN A 172 -18.87 -4.74 -10.70
N ASP A 173 -17.62 -4.62 -11.15
CA ASP A 173 -17.31 -4.22 -12.52
C ASP A 173 -17.45 -5.44 -13.43
N ASP A 174 -18.53 -5.48 -14.22
CA ASP A 174 -18.78 -6.53 -15.21
C ASP A 174 -18.73 -7.96 -14.63
N GLY A 175 -19.23 -8.15 -13.40
CA GLY A 175 -19.22 -9.44 -12.72
C GLY A 175 -17.87 -9.83 -12.10
N LYS A 176 -16.83 -8.98 -12.21
CA LYS A 176 -15.53 -9.23 -11.59
C LYS A 176 -15.60 -9.09 -10.07
N PRO A 177 -14.75 -9.82 -9.32
CA PRO A 177 -14.62 -9.60 -7.88
C PRO A 177 -14.21 -8.15 -7.56
N PRO A 178 -14.53 -7.64 -6.35
CA PRO A 178 -14.15 -6.30 -5.93
C PRO A 178 -12.66 -6.01 -6.16
N LEU A 179 -12.32 -4.81 -6.61
CA LEU A 179 -10.96 -4.44 -7.02
C LEU A 179 -9.93 -4.73 -5.91
N LEU A 180 -10.23 -4.41 -4.65
CA LEU A 180 -9.28 -4.66 -3.56
C LEU A 180 -9.01 -6.14 -3.34
N LEU A 181 -9.96 -7.02 -3.65
CA LEU A 181 -9.75 -8.47 -3.62
C LEU A 181 -8.88 -8.91 -4.81
N ARG A 182 -9.12 -8.34 -6.00
CA ARG A 182 -8.26 -8.58 -7.17
C ARG A 182 -6.80 -8.19 -6.91
N MET A 183 -6.56 -7.08 -6.21
CA MET A 183 -5.21 -6.59 -5.86
C MET A 183 -4.44 -7.45 -4.85
N VAL A 184 -5.03 -8.52 -4.30
CA VAL A 184 -4.33 -9.46 -3.41
C VAL A 184 -3.39 -10.40 -4.18
N ASN A 185 -3.68 -10.64 -5.46
CA ASN A 185 -2.87 -11.45 -6.36
C ASN A 185 -2.62 -10.68 -7.67
N ASP A 186 -1.87 -11.27 -8.59
CA ASP A 186 -1.87 -10.81 -9.98
C ASP A 186 -3.21 -11.19 -10.63
N TYR A 187 -3.76 -10.30 -11.45
CA TYR A 187 -5.11 -10.44 -12.00
C TYR A 187 -5.17 -9.86 -13.42
N ASP A 188 -5.63 -10.64 -14.39
CA ASP A 188 -5.59 -10.31 -15.82
C ASP A 188 -4.16 -9.89 -16.24
N ASP A 189 -4.01 -8.67 -16.78
CA ASP A 189 -2.75 -8.04 -17.21
C ASP A 189 -2.08 -7.20 -16.10
N LEU A 190 -2.60 -7.25 -14.88
CA LEU A 190 -2.17 -6.43 -13.75
C LEU A 190 -1.38 -7.26 -12.73
N HIS A 191 -0.12 -6.87 -12.50
CA HIS A 191 0.82 -7.64 -11.69
C HIS A 191 0.95 -7.12 -10.26
N PHE A 192 -0.16 -6.99 -9.52
CA PHE A 192 -0.17 -6.31 -8.22
C PHE A 192 0.76 -6.96 -7.17
N MET A 193 0.72 -8.29 -7.06
CA MET A 193 1.48 -8.99 -6.04
C MET A 193 2.93 -9.21 -6.47
N SER A 194 3.16 -9.47 -7.76
CA SER A 194 4.52 -9.54 -8.32
C SER A 194 5.24 -8.19 -8.22
N ALA A 195 4.55 -7.09 -8.51
CA ALA A 195 5.06 -5.73 -8.31
C ALA A 195 5.40 -5.46 -6.84
N LEU A 196 4.51 -5.79 -5.92
CA LEU A 196 4.76 -5.54 -4.50
C LEU A 196 5.94 -6.38 -3.99
N ARG A 197 6.06 -7.64 -4.45
CA ARG A 197 7.16 -8.55 -4.09
C ARG A 197 8.52 -8.09 -4.60
N SER A 198 8.59 -7.36 -5.72
CA SER A 198 9.87 -6.91 -6.27
C SER A 198 10.57 -5.85 -5.42
N PHE A 199 9.82 -5.04 -4.65
CA PHE A 199 10.44 -4.05 -3.75
C PHE A 199 11.33 -4.71 -2.69
N LYS A 200 12.56 -4.22 -2.52
CA LYS A 200 13.47 -4.73 -1.48
C LYS A 200 12.89 -4.60 -0.08
N ARG A 201 12.17 -3.51 0.19
CA ARG A 201 11.54 -3.22 1.48
C ARG A 201 10.07 -2.85 1.30
N ARG A 202 9.20 -3.53 2.03
CA ARG A 202 7.76 -3.22 2.15
C ARG A 202 7.45 -2.91 3.60
N VAL A 203 6.84 -1.77 3.88
CA VAL A 203 6.48 -1.37 5.25
C VAL A 203 5.07 -0.79 5.25
N ALA A 204 4.23 -1.28 6.16
CA ALA A 204 2.93 -0.70 6.46
C ALA A 204 2.93 -0.17 7.89
N TYR A 205 2.77 1.15 8.02
CA TYR A 205 2.55 1.81 9.29
C TYR A 205 1.05 2.00 9.52
N ALA A 206 0.56 1.46 10.63
CA ALA A 206 -0.79 1.67 11.10
C ALA A 206 -0.78 2.70 12.22
N ASN A 207 -1.77 3.59 12.21
CA ASN A 207 -1.96 4.51 13.32
C ASN A 207 -2.52 3.71 14.52
N ALA A 208 -1.75 3.67 15.61
CA ALA A 208 -2.12 2.94 16.82
C ALA A 208 -3.09 3.73 17.71
N ASN A 209 -2.94 5.07 17.73
CA ASN A 209 -3.75 5.97 18.53
C ASN A 209 -4.30 7.11 17.66
N TYR A 210 -5.49 7.61 18.00
CA TYR A 210 -6.08 8.85 17.48
C TYR A 210 -6.49 8.88 15.98
N ASP A 211 -6.40 7.77 15.25
CA ASP A 211 -6.96 7.66 13.91
C ASP A 211 -8.34 7.00 13.94
N HIS A 212 -9.37 7.82 13.77
CA HIS A 212 -10.76 7.37 13.73
C HIS A 212 -11.23 7.01 12.32
N VAL A 213 -10.43 7.33 11.29
CA VAL A 213 -10.81 7.22 9.87
C VAL A 213 -10.41 5.86 9.31
N VAL A 214 -9.24 5.34 9.69
CA VAL A 214 -8.75 4.04 9.21
C VAL A 214 -8.54 3.09 10.38
N GLY A 215 -9.33 2.01 10.40
CA GLY A 215 -9.20 0.97 11.41
C GLY A 215 -7.78 0.38 11.48
N TRP A 216 -7.29 0.16 12.70
CA TRP A 216 -5.97 -0.43 12.95
C TRP A 216 -5.83 -1.80 12.26
N ARG A 217 -6.88 -2.61 12.28
CA ARG A 217 -6.93 -3.92 11.61
C ARG A 217 -6.55 -3.86 10.13
N THR A 218 -7.15 -2.91 9.41
CA THR A 218 -7.04 -2.82 7.95
C THR A 218 -5.73 -2.16 7.52
N SER A 219 -5.21 -1.24 8.34
CA SER A 219 -3.92 -0.57 8.11
C SER A 219 -2.70 -1.38 8.57
N SER A 220 -2.84 -2.23 9.60
CA SER A 220 -1.76 -3.11 10.07
C SER A 220 -1.75 -4.49 9.40
N ILE A 221 -2.78 -4.82 8.62
CA ILE A 221 -2.96 -6.13 7.99
C ILE A 221 -2.92 -7.24 9.06
N ARG A 222 -3.73 -7.08 10.10
CA ARG A 222 -3.85 -8.02 11.23
C ARG A 222 -5.29 -8.47 11.41
N ARG A 223 -5.50 -9.55 12.15
CA ARG A 223 -6.83 -9.93 12.67
C ARG A 223 -7.13 -9.11 13.94
N GLN A 224 -8.41 -8.99 14.30
CA GLN A 224 -8.81 -8.23 15.48
C GLN A 224 -8.16 -8.75 16.77
N ASN A 225 -8.04 -10.07 16.90
CA ASN A 225 -7.41 -10.74 18.04
C ASN A 225 -5.87 -10.63 18.05
N GLU A 226 -5.25 -10.14 16.98
CA GLU A 226 -3.80 -9.90 16.86
C GLU A 226 -3.45 -8.42 17.13
N LEU A 227 -4.46 -7.57 17.35
CA LEU A 227 -4.22 -6.16 17.67
C LEU A 227 -3.70 -6.05 19.11
N PRO A 228 -2.68 -5.21 19.34
CA PRO A 228 -2.25 -4.90 20.70
C PRO A 228 -3.40 -4.28 21.50
N LYS A 229 -3.36 -4.46 22.81
CA LYS A 229 -4.24 -3.70 23.71
C LYS A 229 -3.96 -2.20 23.52
N SER A 230 -5.03 -1.40 23.41
CA SER A 230 -4.93 0.06 23.33
C SER A 230 -4.12 0.61 24.50
N ASN A 231 -3.32 1.67 24.25
CA ASN A 231 -2.28 2.23 25.14
C ASN A 231 -0.88 1.60 24.98
N VAL A 232 -0.43 1.38 23.74
CA VAL A 232 0.97 0.99 23.54
C VAL A 232 1.86 2.19 23.84
N LEU A 233 2.53 2.11 24.99
CA LEU A 233 3.42 3.13 25.52
C LEU A 233 4.75 3.15 24.76
N MET A 234 5.35 4.33 24.78
CA MET A 234 6.54 4.74 24.05
C MET A 234 7.77 3.99 24.56
N ASN A 235 8.49 3.31 23.66
CA ASN A 235 9.75 2.62 24.00
C ASN A 235 10.97 3.10 23.19
N ASP A 236 10.81 4.02 22.24
CA ASP A 236 11.91 4.51 21.39
C ASP A 236 12.17 6.00 21.64
N MET A 237 13.34 6.34 22.22
CA MET A 237 13.72 7.74 22.49
C MET A 237 14.04 8.54 21.23
N LYS A 238 14.41 7.87 20.13
CA LYS A 238 14.75 8.51 18.85
C LYS A 238 13.49 8.75 18.02
N TYR A 239 12.55 7.79 18.06
CA TYR A 239 11.26 7.89 17.38
C TYR A 239 10.11 7.67 18.36
N PRO A 240 9.83 8.65 19.23
CA PRO A 240 8.83 8.55 20.31
C PRO A 240 7.43 8.14 19.84
N HIS A 241 7.09 8.43 18.58
CA HIS A 241 5.79 8.17 17.99
C HIS A 241 5.73 6.89 17.15
N ILE A 242 6.84 6.14 17.05
CA ILE A 242 6.88 4.85 16.35
C ILE A 242 6.89 3.74 17.40
N VAL A 243 5.87 2.90 17.32
CA VAL A 243 5.74 1.73 18.17
C VAL A 243 6.08 0.49 17.35
N TYR A 244 7.14 -0.21 17.75
CA TYR A 244 7.45 -1.53 17.22
C TYR A 244 6.67 -2.59 17.99
N ILE A 245 5.83 -3.35 17.30
CA ILE A 245 5.12 -4.49 17.88
C ILE A 245 5.73 -5.75 17.27
N GLU A 246 6.63 -6.39 18.01
CA GLU A 246 7.13 -7.72 17.66
C GLU A 246 5.97 -8.69 17.54
N ARG A 247 6.01 -9.55 16.51
CA ARG A 247 5.13 -10.72 16.46
C ARG A 247 5.73 -11.71 17.46
N GLY A 248 5.02 -11.96 18.56
CA GLY A 248 5.39 -13.04 19.47
C GLY A 248 5.60 -14.32 18.67
N ILE A 249 6.72 -14.99 18.90
CA ILE A 249 7.01 -16.30 18.34
C ILE A 249 5.87 -17.21 18.82
N THR A 250 5.07 -17.73 17.89
CA THR A 250 4.19 -18.86 18.18
C THR A 250 5.10 -20.08 18.34
N GLU A 251 5.65 -20.26 19.53
CA GLU A 251 6.19 -21.55 19.94
C GLU A 251 5.01 -22.45 20.32
N ASP A 252 4.99 -23.61 19.68
CA ASP A 252 4.08 -24.71 19.99
C ASP A 252 4.14 -25.08 21.48
N GLY A 253 2.96 -25.20 22.09
CA GLY A 253 2.76 -26.08 23.25
C GLY A 253 3.04 -25.50 24.64
N THR A 254 1.98 -25.51 25.45
CA THR A 254 1.99 -25.61 26.93
C THR A 254 2.41 -24.40 27.78
N SER A 255 1.37 -23.63 28.17
CA SER A 255 1.04 -23.14 29.52
C SER A 255 2.09 -22.41 30.37
N LYS A 256 1.73 -21.20 30.83
CA LYS A 256 1.15 -21.02 32.18
C LYS A 256 0.44 -19.68 32.31
N ALA A 257 -0.83 -19.75 32.71
CA ALA A 257 -1.57 -18.62 33.24
C ALA A 257 -0.97 -18.24 34.61
N SER A 258 -0.75 -16.95 34.82
CA SER A 258 -0.80 -16.34 36.15
C SER A 258 -1.87 -15.26 36.14
N SER A 259 -2.99 -15.57 36.78
CA SER A 259 -4.12 -14.68 36.98
C SER A 259 -3.88 -13.73 38.15
N SER A 260 -4.29 -12.47 37.99
CA SER A 260 -4.98 -11.75 39.07
C SER A 260 -5.96 -10.74 38.47
N VAL A 261 -7.24 -11.13 38.54
CA VAL A 261 -8.49 -10.36 38.75
C VAL A 261 -8.44 -8.84 38.39
N GLY A 262 -9.36 -8.27 37.60
CA GLY A 262 -10.78 -8.63 37.48
C GLY A 262 -11.40 -8.39 36.11
N THR A 263 -12.46 -9.15 35.90
CA THR A 263 -13.33 -9.14 34.73
C THR A 263 -14.08 -7.81 34.65
N GLN A 264 -13.65 -6.94 33.74
CA GLN A 264 -14.56 -6.12 32.96
C GLN A 264 -14.09 -6.18 31.50
N VAL A 265 -14.85 -6.90 30.68
CA VAL A 265 -14.77 -6.75 29.23
C VAL A 265 -15.42 -5.41 28.91
N ILE A 266 -14.63 -4.34 28.95
CA ILE A 266 -15.08 -3.04 28.44
C ILE A 266 -14.62 -2.97 26.98
N ASP A 267 -15.53 -3.28 26.08
CA ASP A 267 -15.40 -2.93 24.67
C ASP A 267 -15.52 -1.40 24.53
N LEU A 268 -14.38 -0.72 24.68
CA LEU A 268 -14.29 0.74 24.63
C LEU A 268 -14.32 1.31 23.20
N GLU A 269 -14.30 0.46 22.15
CA GLU A 269 -14.54 0.93 20.78
C GLU A 269 -16.04 1.16 20.51
N ALA A 270 -16.92 0.55 21.31
CA ALA A 270 -18.38 0.76 21.21
C ALA A 270 -18.89 2.00 21.99
N ASN A 271 -18.15 2.50 22.98
CA ASN A 271 -18.67 3.46 23.98
C ASN A 271 -18.14 4.90 23.88
N LYS A 272 -17.64 5.34 22.72
CA LYS A 272 -17.15 6.73 22.54
C LYS A 272 -18.03 7.65 21.70
N PHE A 273 -19.26 7.24 21.36
CA PHE A 273 -20.28 8.10 20.75
C PHE A 273 -21.52 8.22 21.64
N THR A 274 -21.32 8.76 22.84
CA THR A 274 -22.39 9.38 23.64
C THR A 274 -21.80 10.53 24.43
N ARG A 275 -21.68 11.67 23.78
CA ARG A 275 -22.10 13.00 24.28
C ARG A 275 -22.08 13.99 23.13
#